data_AF-A0A494TDE4-F1
#
_entry.id   AF-A0A494TDE4-F1
#
_cell.length_a   1.000
_cell.length_b   1.000
_cell.length_c   1.000
_cell.angle_alpha   90.00
_cell.angle_beta   90.00
_cell.angle_gamma   90.00
#
_symmetry.space_group_name_H-M   'P 1'
#
loop_
_entity.id
_entity.type
_entity.pdbx_description
1 polymer ?
#
loop_
_entity_poly.entity_id
_entity_poly.type
_entity_poly.pdbx_seq_one_letter_code
_entity_poly.pdbx_strand_id
1 'polypeptide(L)' 'MSEYAAVERATTVQTSLGVIERAFQIANEGDCQNVTEIRAKLYREGYEQVAMHLRGKVIVTQLRKIIADQG' A
#
# COMPACT_ATOMS: atom_id res chain seq x y z
N MET A 1 13.26 -34.09 -9.62
CA MET A 1 13.86 -33.44 -10.81
C MET A 1 12.72 -33.23 -11.79
N SER A 2 12.30 -32.05 -12.24
CA SER A 2 12.67 -30.63 -12.12
C SER A 2 11.39 -29.92 -12.61
N GLU A 3 10.83 -28.94 -11.90
CA GLU A 3 11.25 -27.53 -11.90
C GLU A 3 10.78 -26.79 -13.18
N TYR A 4 10.15 -25.63 -12.99
CA TYR A 4 9.50 -24.72 -13.97
C TYR A 4 8.05 -25.07 -14.34
N ALA A 5 7.06 -24.16 -14.32
CA ALA A 5 7.02 -22.71 -14.17
C ALA A 5 5.65 -22.36 -13.57
N ALA A 6 5.60 -21.80 -12.36
CA ALA A 6 5.68 -20.36 -12.11
C ALA A 6 4.40 -19.60 -12.48
N VAL A 7 3.61 -19.30 -11.45
CA VAL A 7 2.99 -17.99 -11.21
C VAL A 7 2.05 -17.44 -12.32
N GLU A 8 0.89 -18.07 -12.56
CA GLU A 8 -0.11 -17.51 -13.50
C GLU A 8 -1.54 -17.44 -12.93
N ARG A 9 -1.73 -17.10 -11.65
CA ARG A 9 -3.08 -16.85 -11.09
C ARG A 9 -3.18 -15.65 -10.14
N ALA A 10 -2.33 -14.64 -10.26
CA ALA A 10 -2.40 -13.44 -9.43
C ALA A 10 -2.61 -12.13 -10.21
N THR A 11 -2.98 -12.19 -11.49
CA THR A 11 -2.95 -11.03 -12.40
C THR A 11 -4.24 -10.19 -12.48
N THR A 12 -5.16 -10.23 -11.51
CA THR A 12 -6.37 -9.37 -11.60
C THR A 12 -7.01 -8.96 -10.26
N VAL A 13 -6.26 -8.84 -9.17
CA VAL A 13 -6.76 -8.24 -7.91
C VAL A 13 -6.00 -6.93 -7.58
N GLN A 14 -5.53 -6.24 -8.61
CA GLN A 14 -4.59 -5.12 -8.46
C GLN A 14 -5.23 -3.74 -8.22
N THR A 15 -6.56 -3.61 -8.18
CA THR A 15 -7.18 -2.27 -8.27
C THR A 15 -7.53 -1.61 -6.93
N SER A 16 -7.97 -2.35 -5.90
CA SER A 16 -8.46 -1.72 -4.65
C SER A 16 -7.86 -2.30 -3.38
N LEU A 17 -7.81 -3.64 -3.26
CA LEU A 17 -7.20 -4.30 -2.10
C LEU A 17 -5.70 -4.01 -2.06
N GLY A 18 -5.03 -4.16 -3.21
CA GLY A 18 -3.59 -3.93 -3.33
C GLY A 18 -3.14 -2.53 -2.96
N VAL A 19 -3.95 -1.49 -3.19
CA VAL A 19 -3.60 -0.09 -2.82
C VAL A 19 -3.57 0.07 -1.30
N ILE A 20 -4.57 -0.49 -0.61
CA ILE A 20 -4.68 -0.40 0.85
C ILE A 20 -3.59 -1.24 1.51
N GLU A 21 -3.42 -2.49 1.07
CA GLU A 21 -2.39 -3.38 1.58
C GLU A 21 -0.99 -2.78 1.39
N ARG A 22 -0.72 -2.21 0.22
CA ARG A 22 0.56 -1.53 -0.04
C ARG A 22 0.74 -0.29 0.82
N ALA A 23 -0.33 0.50 1.05
CA ALA A 23 -0.27 1.64 1.97
C ALA A 23 0.13 1.20 3.39
N PHE A 24 -0.41 0.07 3.86
CA PHE A 24 -0.04 -0.51 5.15
C PHE A 24 1.39 -1.04 5.18
N GLN A 25 1.87 -1.68 4.11
CA GLN A 25 3.27 -2.10 4.01
C GLN A 25 4.21 -0.90 4.10
N ILE A 26 3.96 0.15 3.32
CA ILE A 26 4.78 1.37 3.34
C ILE A 26 4.77 2.03 4.73
N ALA A 27 3.61 2.06 5.40
CA ALA A 27 3.51 2.55 6.77
C ALA A 27 4.31 1.71 7.78
N ASN A 28 4.47 0.40 7.51
CA ASN A 28 5.23 -0.53 8.35
C ASN A 28 6.73 -0.60 7.99
N GLU A 29 7.15 -0.04 6.85
CA GLU A 29 8.56 0.05 6.46
C GLU A 29 9.31 1.15 7.25
N GLY A 30 8.60 2.07 7.91
CA GLY A 30 9.17 3.16 8.71
C GLY A 30 9.70 4.34 7.88
N ASP A 31 9.74 4.21 6.56
CA ASP A 31 10.25 5.21 5.63
C ASP A 31 9.36 6.46 5.47
N CYS A 32 8.13 6.43 5.99
CA CYS A 32 7.14 7.49 5.80
C CYS A 32 6.75 8.11 7.15
N GLN A 33 6.89 9.42 7.26
CA GLN A 33 6.56 10.22 8.44
C GLN A 33 5.09 10.67 8.45
N ASN A 34 4.41 10.57 7.31
CA ASN A 34 3.00 10.95 7.20
C ASN A 34 2.28 10.24 6.04
N VAL A 35 0.94 10.30 6.06
CA VAL A 35 0.09 9.69 5.03
C VAL A 35 0.28 10.31 3.65
N THR A 36 0.75 11.55 3.55
CA THR A 36 1.01 12.20 2.25
C THR A 36 2.19 11.54 1.55
N GLU A 37 3.24 11.17 2.29
CA GLU A 37 4.40 10.43 1.73
C GLU A 37 4.00 9.03 1.27
N ILE A 38 3.14 8.34 2.03
CA ILE A 38 2.58 7.05 1.61
C ILE A 38 1.85 7.21 0.27
N ARG A 39 1.02 8.25 0.13
CA ARG A 39 0.32 8.53 -1.13
C ARG A 39 1.31 8.79 -2.27
N ALA A 40 2.36 9.56 -2.02
CA ALA A 40 3.38 9.85 -3.02
C ALA A 40 4.14 8.58 -3.47
N LYS A 41 4.53 7.70 -2.53
CA LYS A 41 5.13 6.39 -2.87
C LYS A 41 4.18 5.56 -3.74
N LEU A 42 2.91 5.45 -3.36
CA LEU A 42 1.91 4.71 -4.14
C LEU A 42 1.71 5.30 -5.55
N TYR A 43 1.67 6.62 -5.69
CA TYR A 43 1.61 7.25 -7.01
C TYR A 43 2.84 6.94 -7.86
N ARG A 44 4.05 6.92 -7.27
CA ARG A 44 5.29 6.55 -7.97
C ARG A 44 5.33 5.07 -8.37
N GLU A 45 4.66 4.22 -7.61
CA GLU A 45 4.50 2.79 -7.93
C GLU A 45 3.41 2.54 -9.01
N GLY A 46 2.71 3.57 -9.48
CA GLY A 46 1.71 3.47 -10.55
C GLY A 46 0.27 3.26 -10.07
N TYR A 47 0.00 3.44 -8.78
CA TYR A 47 -1.38 3.40 -8.28
C TYR A 47 -2.09 4.74 -8.56
N GLU A 48 -3.07 4.74 -9.47
CA GLU A 48 -3.76 5.97 -9.91
C GLU A 48 -4.97 6.34 -9.02
N GLN A 49 -5.54 5.38 -8.29
CA GLN A 49 -6.74 5.56 -7.44
C GLN A 49 -6.44 5.76 -5.95
N VAL A 50 -5.20 6.05 -5.58
CA VAL A 50 -4.75 6.20 -4.18
C VAL A 50 -5.58 7.22 -3.43
N ALA A 51 -5.88 8.37 -4.06
CA ALA A 51 -6.69 9.41 -3.44
C ALA A 51 -8.13 8.93 -3.12
N MET A 52 -8.72 8.05 -3.94
CA MET A 52 -10.06 7.51 -3.70
C MET A 52 -10.05 6.53 -2.52
N HIS A 53 -9.04 5.67 -2.45
CA HIS A 53 -8.92 4.64 -1.42
C HIS A 53 -8.43 5.18 -0.07
N LEU A 54 -7.48 6.12 -0.08
CA LEU A 54 -6.90 6.69 1.14
C LEU A 54 -7.64 7.95 1.64
N ARG A 55 -8.82 8.29 1.10
CA ARG A 55 -9.66 9.40 1.62
C ARG A 55 -10.47 9.00 2.86
N GLY A 56 -10.64 7.70 3.11
CA GLY A 56 -11.40 7.20 4.26
C GLY A 56 -10.78 7.63 5.59
N LYS A 57 -11.57 8.28 6.46
CA LYS A 57 -11.14 8.75 7.79
C LYS A 57 -10.57 7.60 8.64
N VAL A 58 -11.14 6.41 8.55
CA VAL A 58 -10.70 5.20 9.26
C VAL A 58 -9.30 4.78 8.81
N ILE A 59 -9.09 4.61 7.50
CA ILE A 59 -7.80 4.20 6.92
C ILE A 59 -6.71 5.21 7.27
N VAL A 60 -6.98 6.51 7.11
CA VAL A 60 -6.03 7.57 7.47
C VAL A 60 -5.65 7.51 8.96
N THR A 61 -6.62 7.22 9.83
CA THR A 61 -6.38 7.11 11.28
C THR A 61 -5.50 5.89 11.60
N GLN A 62 -5.76 4.76 10.95
CA GLN A 62 -4.97 3.54 11.11
C GLN A 62 -3.53 3.72 10.61
N LEU A 63 -3.35 4.31 9.42
CA LEU A 63 -2.01 4.58 8.88
C LEU A 63 -1.22 5.53 9.79
N ARG A 64 -1.85 6.60 10.29
CA ARG A 64 -1.20 7.51 11.24
C ARG A 64 -0.80 6.82 12.53
N LYS A 65 -1.63 5.92 13.05
CA LYS A 65 -1.32 5.15 14.25
C LYS A 65 -0.07 4.29 14.03
N ILE A 66 0.03 3.62 12.90
CA ILE A 66 1.19 2.78 12.57
C ILE A 66 2.44 3.62 12.42
N ILE A 67 2.38 4.72 11.66
CA ILE A 67 3.52 5.65 11.52
C ILE A 67 4.00 6.15 12.89
N ALA A 68 3.07 6.49 13.79
CA ALA A 68 3.39 6.95 15.14
C ALA A 68 3.92 5.83 16.07
N ASP A 69 3.69 4.56 15.74
CA ASP A 69 4.23 3.41 16.47
C ASP A 69 5.65 3.04 15.98
N GLN A 70 6.02 3.47 14.77
CA GLN A 70 7.30 3.18 14.14
C GLN A 70 8.38 4.26 14.29
N GLY A 71 7.99 5.48 14.67
CA GLY A 71 8.91 6.60 14.97
C GLY A 71 9.11 6.79 16.46
#